data_AF-A0A9Q5C8W0-F1
#
_entry.id   AF-A0A9Q5C8W0-F1
#
_cell.length_a   1.000
_cell.length_b   1.000
_cell.length_c   1.000
_cell.angle_alpha   90.00
_cell.angle_beta   90.00
_cell.angle_gamma   90.00
#
_symmetry.space_group_name_H-M   'P 1'
#
loop_
_entity.id
_entity.type
_entity.pdbx_description
1 polymer ?
#
loop_
_entity_poly.entity_id
_entity_poly.type
_entity_poly.pdbx_seq_one_letter_code
_entity_poly.pdbx_strand_id
1 'polypeptide(L)'
;MNIQLDDQPDCVKQYSAYYKTKRGYHKRSVNSNEGWVLQSMPGWMNTKILVHPEDLKNAVLIVHGEKAHSRYMGEDTFKKLKGDNKELVIVPNATHTDLYDGGDHDYIPFDKIDNFFKKNL
;
A
#
# COMPACT_ATOMS: atom_id res chain seq x y z
N MET A 1 21.60 13.41 6.90
CA MET A 1 21.35 14.10 5.61
C MET A 1 19.99 14.75 5.73
N ASN A 2 19.93 16.07 5.96
CA ASN A 2 18.67 16.79 6.09
C ASN A 2 18.09 16.99 4.69
N ILE A 3 17.20 16.09 4.27
CA ILE A 3 16.46 16.23 3.03
C ILE A 3 15.52 17.41 3.22
N GLN A 4 15.65 18.44 2.38
CA GLN A 4 14.68 19.52 2.30
C GLN A 4 13.39 18.94 1.71
N LEU A 5 12.41 18.67 2.56
CA LEU A 5 11.18 17.98 2.19
C LEU A 5 10.18 18.88 1.48
N ASP A 6 10.29 20.20 1.62
CA ASP A 6 9.25 21.16 1.21
C ASP A 6 8.94 21.11 -0.29
N ASP A 7 9.95 20.87 -1.13
CA ASP A 7 9.83 20.77 -2.60
C ASP A 7 9.54 19.35 -3.11
N GLN A 8 9.34 18.38 -2.21
CA GLN A 8 9.09 16.99 -2.59
C GLN A 8 7.60 16.71 -2.81
N PRO A 9 7.23 15.70 -3.64
CA PRO A 9 5.86 15.23 -3.73
C PRO A 9 5.30 14.83 -2.36
N ASP A 10 4.00 15.05 -2.13
CA ASP A 10 3.39 14.80 -0.83
C ASP A 10 3.54 13.35 -0.36
N CYS A 11 3.52 12.37 -1.27
CA CYS A 11 3.75 10.98 -0.90
C CYS A 11 5.15 10.75 -0.30
N VAL A 12 6.19 11.46 -0.77
CA VAL A 12 7.55 11.37 -0.23
C VAL A 12 7.61 12.01 1.15
N LYS A 13 6.95 13.15 1.34
CA LYS A 13 6.81 13.79 2.66
C LYS A 13 6.13 12.86 3.66
N GLN A 14 5.03 12.21 3.25
CA GLN A 14 4.28 11.25 4.05
C GLN A 14 5.13 10.03 4.43
N TYR A 15 5.87 9.44 3.47
CA TYR A 15 6.79 8.34 3.77
C TYR A 15 7.89 8.75 4.75
N SER A 16 8.48 9.93 4.58
CA SER A 16 9.47 10.45 5.52
C SER A 16 8.88 10.64 6.92
N ALA A 17 7.68 11.23 7.01
CA ALA A 17 6.97 11.41 8.27
C ALA A 17 6.70 10.09 9.00
N TYR A 18 6.40 9.01 8.28
CA TYR A 18 6.26 7.68 8.87
C TYR A 18 7.61 7.06 9.24
N TYR A 19 8.51 6.87 8.27
CA TYR A 19 9.71 6.04 8.43
C TYR A 19 10.88 6.72 9.13
N LYS A 20 10.95 8.06 9.17
CA LYS A 20 12.08 8.83 9.71
C LYS A 20 11.74 9.56 11.02
N THR A 21 10.55 9.36 11.57
CA THR A 21 10.13 9.92 12.87
C THR A 21 9.70 8.83 13.84
N LYS A 22 9.39 9.21 15.09
CA LYS A 22 8.91 8.27 16.11
C LYS A 22 7.60 7.55 15.74
N ARG A 23 6.85 8.03 14.72
CA ARG A 23 5.59 7.42 14.27
C ARG A 23 5.78 5.97 13.81
N GLY A 24 6.73 5.74 12.89
CA GLY A 24 6.96 4.43 12.28
C GLY A 24 8.43 4.03 12.15
N TYR A 25 9.36 4.80 12.71
CA TYR A 25 10.78 4.46 12.64
C TYR A 25 11.09 3.15 13.37
N HIS A 26 11.84 2.28 12.70
CA HIS A 26 12.39 1.10 13.34
C HIS A 26 13.80 0.80 12.81
N LYS A 27 14.77 0.55 13.71
CA LYS A 27 16.20 0.39 13.38
C LYS A 27 16.52 -0.72 12.37
N ARG A 28 15.65 -1.73 12.25
CA ARG A 28 15.79 -2.84 11.28
C ARG A 28 15.04 -2.62 9.95
N SER A 29 14.29 -1.54 9.81
CA SER A 29 13.51 -1.26 8.60
C SER A 29 14.42 -0.68 7.51
N VAL A 30 14.38 -1.27 6.33
CA VAL A 30 15.12 -0.77 5.16
C VAL A 30 14.73 0.68 4.83
N ASN A 31 13.43 0.95 4.83
CA ASN A 31 12.86 2.26 4.50
C ASN A 31 13.20 3.34 5.54
N SER A 32 13.46 2.93 6.80
CA SER A 32 13.91 3.84 7.85
C SER A 32 15.40 4.16 7.78
N ASN A 33 16.21 3.40 7.03
CA ASN A 33 17.67 3.49 7.04
C ASN A 33 18.23 3.76 5.63
N GLU A 34 19.18 2.93 5.17
CA GLU A 34 20.01 3.13 3.98
C GLU A 34 19.37 2.64 2.68
N GLY A 35 18.17 2.06 2.74
CA GLY A 35 17.51 1.50 1.57
C GLY A 35 18.10 0.16 1.13
N TRP A 36 17.71 -0.29 -0.06
CA TRP A 36 18.19 -1.54 -0.65
C TRP A 36 19.52 -1.34 -1.37
N VAL A 37 20.36 -2.39 -1.43
CA VAL A 37 21.56 -2.40 -2.27
C VAL A 37 21.18 -2.23 -3.74
N LEU A 38 21.96 -1.45 -4.51
CA LEU A 38 21.65 -1.10 -5.90
C LEU A 38 21.52 -2.33 -6.81
N GLN A 39 22.25 -3.41 -6.50
CA GLN A 39 22.22 -4.69 -7.21
C GLN A 39 20.87 -5.42 -7.13
N SER A 40 19.94 -4.99 -6.25
CA SER A 40 18.58 -5.54 -6.18
C SER A 40 17.68 -5.06 -7.34
N MET A 41 17.97 -3.89 -7.93
CA MET A 41 17.10 -3.26 -8.94
C MET A 41 16.92 -4.09 -10.23
N PRO A 42 17.96 -4.72 -10.80
CA PRO A 42 17.79 -5.58 -11.98
C PRO A 42 16.78 -6.72 -11.78
N GLY A 43 16.74 -7.30 -10.57
CA GLY A 43 15.78 -8.35 -10.24
C GLY A 43 14.33 -7.86 -10.29
N TRP A 44 14.06 -6.69 -9.70
CA TRP A 44 12.74 -6.05 -9.74
C TRP A 44 12.33 -5.65 -11.16
N MET A 45 13.25 -5.10 -11.96
CA MET A 45 12.96 -4.69 -13.34
C MET A 45 12.68 -5.88 -14.27
N ASN A 46 13.28 -7.05 -14.00
CA ASN A 46 13.15 -8.23 -14.84
C ASN A 46 12.05 -9.20 -14.38
N THR A 47 11.44 -8.98 -13.21
CA THR A 47 10.41 -9.85 -12.65
C THR A 47 9.04 -9.20 -12.75
N LYS A 48 8.11 -9.81 -13.49
CA LYS A 48 6.72 -9.37 -13.51
C LYS A 48 5.94 -10.04 -12.38
N ILE A 49 5.42 -9.24 -11.46
CA ILE A 49 4.58 -9.69 -10.35
C ILE A 49 3.11 -9.50 -10.74
N LEU A 50 2.23 -10.42 -10.31
CA LEU A 50 0.79 -10.41 -10.66
C LEU A 50 0.55 -10.31 -12.18
N VAL A 51 1.16 -11.23 -12.95
CA VAL A 51 0.97 -11.28 -14.42
C VAL A 51 -0.43 -11.74 -14.80
N HIS A 52 -0.97 -12.72 -14.06
CA HIS A 52 -2.27 -13.35 -14.31
C HIS A 52 -3.20 -13.26 -13.08
N PRO A 53 -3.55 -12.07 -12.57
CA PRO A 53 -4.47 -11.94 -11.46
C PRO A 53 -5.87 -12.49 -11.81
N GLU A 54 -6.24 -12.55 -13.09
CA GLU A 54 -7.48 -13.17 -13.58
C GLU A 54 -7.64 -14.66 -13.26
N ASP A 55 -6.54 -15.36 -12.95
CA ASP A 55 -6.54 -16.79 -12.61
C ASP A 55 -6.80 -17.04 -11.12
N LEU A 56 -6.86 -15.99 -10.30
CA LEU A 56 -7.20 -16.11 -8.89
C LEU A 56 -8.63 -16.63 -8.71
N LYS A 57 -8.76 -17.80 -8.10
CA LYS A 57 -10.05 -18.44 -7.81
C LYS A 57 -10.61 -18.11 -6.42
N ASN A 58 -9.73 -17.76 -5.49
CA ASN A 58 -10.12 -17.39 -4.13
C ASN A 58 -10.69 -15.97 -4.12
N ALA A 59 -11.49 -15.66 -3.12
CA ALA A 59 -12.02 -14.31 -2.95
C ALA A 59 -10.88 -13.29 -2.76
N VAL A 60 -11.01 -12.11 -3.36
CA VAL A 60 -10.01 -11.04 -3.29
C VAL A 60 -10.62 -9.75 -2.78
N LEU A 61 -10.05 -9.18 -1.72
CA LEU A 61 -10.35 -7.83 -1.24
C LEU A 61 -9.14 -6.94 -1.49
N ILE A 62 -9.34 -5.84 -2.21
CA ILE A 62 -8.33 -4.79 -2.41
C ILE A 62 -8.78 -3.54 -1.66
N VAL A 63 -7.91 -2.98 -0.83
CA VAL A 63 -8.19 -1.76 -0.04
C VAL A 63 -7.19 -0.67 -0.42
N HIS A 64 -7.67 0.51 -0.77
CA HIS A 64 -6.84 1.69 -1.02
C HIS A 64 -7.46 2.96 -0.44
N GLY A 65 -6.61 3.89 -0.02
CA GLY A 65 -7.05 5.24 0.29
C GLY A 65 -7.41 6.04 -0.97
N GLU A 66 -8.43 6.87 -0.88
CA GLU A 66 -8.90 7.73 -1.97
C GLU A 66 -7.80 8.65 -2.49
N LYS A 67 -6.99 9.21 -1.60
CA LYS A 67 -5.88 10.14 -1.90
C LYS A 67 -4.53 9.44 -2.02
N ALA A 68 -4.50 8.10 -2.02
CA ALA A 68 -3.26 7.36 -2.16
C ALA A 68 -2.70 7.50 -3.58
N HIS A 69 -1.48 8.00 -3.72
CA HIS A 69 -0.76 8.04 -5.01
C HIS A 69 -0.64 6.65 -5.68
N SER A 70 -0.68 5.58 -4.89
CA SER A 70 -0.59 4.19 -5.35
C SER A 70 -1.94 3.57 -5.72
N ARG A 71 -3.07 4.29 -5.58
CA ARG A 71 -4.43 3.74 -5.77
C ARG A 71 -4.64 3.05 -7.12
N TYR A 72 -4.05 3.63 -8.17
CA TYR A 72 -4.16 3.10 -9.52
C TYR A 72 -3.66 1.65 -9.63
N MET A 73 -2.68 1.23 -8.82
CA MET A 73 -2.15 -0.14 -8.83
C MET A 73 -3.24 -1.15 -8.43
N GLY A 74 -4.01 -0.83 -7.39
CA GLY A 74 -5.12 -1.65 -6.93
C GLY A 74 -6.30 -1.63 -7.89
N GLU A 75 -6.63 -0.46 -8.45
CA GLU A 75 -7.69 -0.34 -9.47
C GLU A 75 -7.35 -1.16 -10.74
N ASP A 76 -6.11 -1.09 -11.22
CA ASP A 76 -5.66 -1.82 -12.41
C ASP A 76 -5.63 -3.33 -12.17
N THR A 77 -5.23 -3.77 -10.97
CA THR A 77 -5.33 -5.17 -10.56
C THR A 77 -6.79 -5.60 -10.51
N PHE A 78 -7.66 -4.79 -9.88
CA PHE A 78 -9.08 -5.07 -9.77
C PHE A 78 -9.74 -5.22 -11.14
N LYS A 79 -9.42 -4.38 -12.14
CA LYS A 79 -9.96 -4.50 -13.50
C LYS A 79 -9.65 -5.85 -14.15
N LYS A 80 -8.50 -6.45 -13.85
CA LYS A 80 -8.09 -7.75 -14.41
C LYS A 80 -8.72 -8.95 -13.71
N LEU A 81 -9.00 -8.85 -12.40
CA LEU A 81 -9.66 -9.92 -11.66
C LEU A 81 -10.99 -10.31 -12.30
N LYS A 82 -11.32 -11.61 -12.27
CA LYS A 82 -12.58 -12.17 -12.78
C LYS A 82 -13.41 -12.74 -11.62
N GLY A 83 -14.68 -13.00 -11.88
CA GLY A 83 -15.63 -13.47 -10.87
C GLY A 83 -16.32 -12.36 -10.10
N ASP A 84 -17.32 -12.74 -9.30
CA ASP A 84 -18.08 -11.88 -8.38
C ASP A 84 -17.53 -11.92 -6.94
N ASN A 85 -16.50 -12.74 -6.70
CA ASN A 85 -15.79 -12.90 -5.44
C ASN A 85 -14.65 -11.87 -5.23
N LYS A 86 -14.79 -10.67 -5.82
CA LYS A 86 -13.80 -9.60 -5.77
C LYS A 86 -14.42 -8.32 -5.23
N GLU A 87 -13.71 -7.62 -4.37
CA GLU A 87 -14.15 -6.37 -3.78
C GLU A 87 -13.03 -5.32 -3.82
N LEU A 88 -13.38 -4.07 -4.17
CA LEU A 88 -12.49 -2.91 -4.09
C LEU A 88 -13.07 -1.91 -3.10
N VAL A 89 -12.33 -1.62 -2.04
CA VAL A 89 -12.71 -0.65 -1.01
C VAL A 89 -11.83 0.58 -1.17
N ILE A 90 -12.46 1.71 -1.45
CA ILE A 90 -11.81 3.02 -1.46
C ILE A 90 -12.16 3.73 -0.16
N VAL A 91 -11.16 3.95 0.70
CA VAL A 91 -11.31 4.63 1.98
C VAL A 91 -11.27 6.15 1.73
N PRO A 92 -12.37 6.88 1.96
CA PRO A 92 -12.43 8.32 1.71
C PRO A 92 -11.34 9.08 2.46
N ASN A 93 -10.77 10.10 1.82
CA ASN A 93 -9.72 10.98 2.35
C ASN A 93 -8.37 10.34 2.74
N ALA A 94 -8.27 9.02 2.86
CA ALA A 94 -7.05 8.34 3.26
C ALA A 94 -5.97 8.41 2.17
N THR A 95 -4.72 8.62 2.60
CA THR A 95 -3.51 8.52 1.78
C THR A 95 -2.93 7.10 1.78
N HIS A 96 -1.75 6.91 1.20
CA HIS A 96 -1.08 5.60 1.24
C HIS A 96 -0.66 5.22 2.66
N THR A 97 -0.05 6.15 3.40
CA THR A 97 0.50 5.87 4.74
C THR A 97 -0.58 5.85 5.82
N ASP A 98 -1.75 6.44 5.58
CA ASP A 98 -2.85 6.39 6.56
C ASP A 98 -3.38 4.98 6.79
N LEU A 99 -3.26 4.10 5.78
CA LEU A 99 -3.61 2.69 5.92
C LEU A 99 -2.50 1.83 6.57
N TYR A 100 -1.38 2.43 7.00
CA TYR A 100 -0.33 1.68 7.70
C TYR A 100 -0.63 1.52 9.20
N ASP A 101 -1.11 2.61 9.81
CA ASP A 101 -1.30 2.72 11.26
C ASP A 101 -2.65 3.37 11.65
N GLY A 102 -3.53 3.65 10.68
CA GLY A 102 -4.81 4.31 10.89
C GLY A 102 -4.74 5.83 10.71
N GLY A 103 -3.54 6.42 10.65
CA GLY A 103 -3.38 7.87 10.57
C GLY A 103 -4.01 8.58 11.78
N ASP A 104 -4.63 9.72 11.52
CA ASP A 104 -5.26 10.59 12.50
C ASP A 104 -6.79 10.37 12.64
N HIS A 105 -7.37 9.48 11.83
CA HIS A 105 -8.83 9.24 11.78
C HIS A 105 -9.20 7.74 11.76
N ASP A 106 -8.32 6.86 12.23
CA ASP A 106 -8.53 5.39 12.23
C ASP A 106 -8.96 4.84 10.86
N TYR A 107 -8.26 5.26 9.80
CA TYR A 107 -8.63 5.00 8.40
C TYR A 107 -8.64 3.52 8.00
N ILE A 108 -8.05 2.61 8.78
CA ILE A 108 -8.00 1.20 8.42
C ILE A 108 -9.39 0.57 8.63
N PRO A 109 -10.04 0.02 7.58
CA PRO A 109 -11.38 -0.52 7.70
C PRO A 109 -11.35 -1.96 8.26
N PHE A 110 -10.93 -2.12 9.52
CA PHE A 110 -10.74 -3.43 10.15
C PHE A 110 -12.01 -4.29 10.12
N ASP A 111 -13.19 -3.70 10.40
CA ASP A 111 -14.46 -4.42 10.34
C ASP A 111 -14.75 -5.00 8.96
N LYS A 112 -14.38 -4.27 7.89
CA LYS A 112 -14.56 -4.76 6.51
C LYS A 112 -13.63 -5.94 6.22
N ILE A 113 -12.39 -5.86 6.67
CA ILE A 113 -11.38 -6.90 6.50
C ILE A 113 -11.77 -8.16 7.29
N ASP A 114 -12.15 -8.01 8.56
CA ASP A 114 -12.59 -9.10 9.42
C ASP A 114 -13.82 -9.82 8.87
N ASN A 115 -14.86 -9.06 8.47
CA ASN A 115 -16.06 -9.64 7.85
C ASN A 115 -15.75 -10.35 6.53
N PHE A 116 -14.83 -9.81 5.72
CA PHE A 116 -14.42 -10.46 4.48
C PHE A 116 -13.76 -11.83 4.76
N PHE A 117 -12.89 -11.93 5.75
CA PHE A 117 -12.28 -13.20 6.14
C PHE A 117 -13.32 -14.18 6.70
N LYS A 118 -14.18 -13.75 7.63
CA LYS A 118 -15.25 -14.60 8.20
C LYS A 118 -16.20 -15.19 7.14
N LYS A 119 -16.37 -14.50 6.01
CA LYS A 119 -17.22 -14.96 4.90
C LYS A 119 -16.52 -15.96 3.97
N ASN A 120 -15.19 -15.91 3.86
CA ASN A 120 -14.44 -16.56 2.77
C ASN A 120 -13.36 -17.55 3.24
N LEU A 121 -13.19 -17.75 4.56
CA LEU A 121 -12.35 -18.78 5.18
C LEU A 121 -13.20 -19.80 5.92
#